data_AF-A0A7S3XZG8-F1
#
_entry.id   AF-A0A7S3XZG8-F1
#
_cell.length_a   1.000
_cell.length_b   1.000
_cell.length_c   1.000
_cell.angle_alpha   90.00
_cell.angle_beta   90.00
_cell.angle_gamma   90.00
#
_symmetry.space_group_name_H-M   'P 1'
#
loop_
_entity.id
_entity.type
_entity.pdbx_description
1 polymer ?
#
loop_
_entity_poly.entity_id
_entity_poly.type
_entity_poly.pdbx_seq_one_letter_code
_entity_poly.pdbx_strand_id
1 'polypeptide(L)'
;MQLFFAATGANGHIAKVVETAPMVFVFSVVQVALHFGVLVGGGRALGLPLRKLLLASNANVGGPTSAAAMAGAKNWHDLVLPSLLVGIFGYATATFVGLGLKGILLALCP
;
A
#
# COMPACT_ATOMS: atom_id res chain seq x y z
N MET A 1 12.86 11.31 2.41
CA MET A 1 12.94 9.83 2.54
C MET A 1 14.36 9.30 2.67
N GLN A 2 15.33 9.74 1.86
CA GLN A 2 16.70 9.18 1.90
C GLN A 2 17.35 9.28 3.30
N LEU A 3 17.26 10.44 3.97
CA LEU A 3 17.77 10.59 5.34
C LEU A 3 17.04 9.70 6.37
N PHE A 4 15.74 9.48 6.19
CA PHE A 4 14.96 8.60 7.05
C PHE A 4 15.41 7.14 6.93
N PHE A 5 15.60 6.64 5.71
CA PHE A 5 16.11 5.29 5.49
C PHE A 5 17.55 5.13 5.96
N ALA A 6 18.40 6.15 5.78
CA ALA A 6 19.76 6.13 6.31
C ALA A 6 19.77 6.06 7.85
N ALA A 7 18.98 6.89 8.53
CA ALA A 7 18.91 6.90 9.99
C ALA A 7 18.31 5.61 10.56
N THR A 8 17.19 5.12 10.01
CA THR A 8 16.56 3.87 10.46
C THR A 8 17.43 2.65 10.17
N GLY A 9 18.07 2.62 9.00
CA GLY A 9 19.02 1.57 8.63
C GLY A 9 20.24 1.52 9.54
N ALA A 10 20.81 2.67 9.90
CA ALA A 10 21.96 2.75 10.81
C ALA A 10 21.65 2.25 12.23
N ASN A 11 20.39 2.36 12.68
CA ASN A 11 19.94 1.85 13.98
C ASN A 11 19.52 0.36 13.93
N GLY A 12 19.51 -0.27 12.75
CA GLY A 12 19.00 -1.63 12.57
C GLY A 12 19.99 -2.72 13.01
N HIS A 13 19.49 -3.78 13.66
CA HIS A 13 20.28 -4.95 14.02
C HIS A 13 20.07 -6.10 13.01
N ILE A 14 21.06 -6.35 12.16
CA ILE A 14 20.96 -7.26 11.00
C ILE A 14 20.52 -8.68 11.42
N ALA A 15 21.08 -9.24 12.49
CA ALA A 15 20.73 -10.60 12.92
C ALA A 15 19.25 -10.73 13.32
N LYS A 16 18.68 -9.69 13.95
CA LYS A 16 17.26 -9.64 14.32
C LYS A 16 16.36 -9.45 13.11
N VAL A 17 16.81 -8.69 12.11
CA VAL A 17 16.10 -8.56 10.84
C VAL A 17 16.04 -9.91 10.14
N VAL A 18 17.14 -10.65 10.05
CA VAL A 18 17.15 -11.97 9.39
C VAL A 18 16.23 -12.98 10.09
N GLU A 19 16.12 -12.90 11.42
CA GLU A 19 15.22 -13.76 12.21
C GLU A 19 13.73 -13.41 11.98
N THR A 20 13.38 -12.12 11.94
CA THR A 20 11.98 -11.67 11.95
C THR A 20 11.42 -11.34 10.56
N ALA A 21 12.25 -10.85 9.65
CA ALA A 21 11.85 -10.40 8.31
C ALA A 21 11.17 -11.50 7.48
N PRO A 22 11.57 -12.79 7.50
CA PRO A 22 10.92 -13.81 6.68
C PRO A 22 9.43 -13.95 7.00
N MET A 23 9.05 -13.93 8.28
CA MET A 23 7.66 -14.05 8.68
C MET A 23 6.85 -12.81 8.30
N VAL A 24 7.42 -11.61 8.50
CA VAL A 24 6.78 -10.35 8.09
C VAL A 24 6.63 -10.27 6.57
N PHE A 25 7.61 -10.79 5.82
CA PHE A 25 7.57 -10.85 4.37
C PHE A 25 6.44 -11.77 3.89
N VAL A 26 6.33 -12.99 4.44
CA VAL A 26 5.24 -13.91 4.12
C VAL A 26 3.88 -13.30 4.44
N PHE A 27 3.75 -12.70 5.63
CA PHE A 27 2.53 -11.98 6.01
C PHE A 27 2.16 -10.88 4.99
N SER A 28 3.14 -10.07 4.58
CA SER A 28 2.94 -9.02 3.59
C SER A 28 2.54 -9.57 2.21
N VAL A 29 3.16 -10.66 1.76
CA VAL A 29 2.82 -11.32 0.50
C VAL A 29 1.38 -11.80 0.52
N VAL A 30 0.95 -12.47 1.59
CA VAL A 30 -0.44 -12.93 1.75
C VAL A 30 -1.40 -11.75 1.76
N GLN A 31 -1.08 -10.68 2.49
CA GLN A 31 -1.92 -9.48 2.57
C GLN A 31 -2.08 -8.81 1.20
N VAL A 32 -1.00 -8.63 0.44
CA VAL A 32 -1.04 -8.05 -0.91
C VAL A 32 -1.78 -8.96 -1.89
N ALA A 33 -1.56 -10.28 -1.82
CA ALA A 33 -2.26 -11.25 -2.68
C ALA A 33 -3.77 -11.25 -2.44
N LEU A 34 -4.20 -11.24 -1.18
CA LEU A 34 -5.61 -11.13 -0.81
C LEU A 34 -6.20 -9.78 -1.24
N HIS A 35 -5.51 -8.67 -0.99
CA HIS A 35 -5.91 -7.34 -1.44
C HIS A 35 -6.14 -7.33 -2.96
N PHE A 36 -5.16 -7.81 -3.74
CA PHE A 36 -5.23 -7.82 -5.19
C PHE A 36 -6.35 -8.74 -5.69
N GLY A 37 -6.46 -9.94 -5.12
CA GLY A 37 -7.50 -10.92 -5.49
C GLY A 37 -8.91 -10.41 -5.22
N VAL A 38 -9.15 -9.83 -4.04
CA VAL A 38 -10.46 -9.26 -3.67
C VAL A 38 -10.78 -8.03 -4.53
N LEU A 39 -9.82 -7.12 -4.71
CA LEU A 39 -10.05 -5.89 -5.46
C LEU A 39 -10.32 -6.17 -6.94
N VAL A 40 -9.49 -6.99 -7.57
CA VAL A 40 -9.65 -7.33 -8.99
C VAL A 40 -10.84 -8.26 -9.18
N GLY A 41 -10.99 -9.30 -8.37
CA GLY A 41 -12.10 -10.25 -8.45
C GLY A 41 -13.45 -9.56 -8.23
N GLY A 42 -13.60 -8.85 -7.12
CA GLY A 42 -14.82 -8.10 -6.79
C GLY A 42 -15.09 -6.96 -7.78
N GLY A 43 -14.07 -6.20 -8.14
CA GLY A 43 -14.21 -5.12 -9.11
C GLY A 43 -14.62 -5.59 -10.51
N ARG A 44 -14.09 -6.74 -10.95
CA ARG A 44 -14.48 -7.36 -12.23
C ARG A 44 -15.91 -7.90 -12.19
N ALA A 45 -16.33 -8.48 -11.07
CA ALA A 45 -17.72 -8.91 -10.87
C ALA A 45 -18.71 -7.73 -10.93
N LEU A 46 -18.29 -6.55 -10.49
CA LEU A 46 -19.05 -5.30 -10.58
C LEU A 46 -18.95 -4.60 -11.95
N GLY A 47 -18.31 -5.21 -12.95
CA GLY A 47 -18.16 -4.65 -14.29
C GLY A 47 -17.16 -3.50 -14.41
N LEU A 48 -16.30 -3.28 -13.40
CA LEU A 48 -15.32 -2.20 -13.43
C LEU A 48 -14.18 -2.51 -14.43
N PRO A 49 -13.67 -1.47 -15.14
CA PRO A 49 -12.60 -1.65 -16.10
C PRO A 49 -11.28 -1.97 -15.40
N LEU A 50 -10.58 -2.99 -15.90
CA LEU A 50 -9.34 -3.51 -15.31
C LEU A 50 -8.28 -2.41 -15.09
N ARG A 51 -8.13 -1.47 -16.03
CA ARG A 51 -7.18 -0.35 -15.90
C ARG A 51 -7.35 0.45 -14.61
N LYS A 52 -8.60 0.70 -14.19
CA LYS A 52 -8.90 1.45 -12.95
C LYS A 52 -8.60 0.60 -11.72
N LEU A 53 -8.89 -0.71 -11.78
CA LEU A 53 -8.60 -1.65 -10.68
C LEU A 53 -7.09 -1.80 -10.44
N LEU A 54 -6.31 -1.91 -11.52
CA LEU A 54 -4.85 -2.01 -11.43
C LEU A 54 -4.23 -0.72 -10.87
N LEU A 55 -4.68 0.44 -11.33
CA LEU A 55 -4.21 1.72 -10.80
C LEU A 55 -4.63 1.94 -9.35
N ALA A 56 -5.85 1.53 -8.97
CA ALA A 56 -6.31 1.61 -7.58
C ALA A 56 -5.47 0.71 -6.67
N SER A 57 -5.16 -0.52 -7.10
CA SER A 57 -4.29 -1.42 -6.35
C SER A 57 -2.88 -0.85 -6.20
N ASN A 58 -2.30 -0.35 -7.31
CA ASN A 58 -0.96 0.25 -7.27
C ASN A 58 -0.93 1.53 -6.44
N ALA A 59 -1.99 2.36 -6.47
CA ALA A 59 -2.09 3.56 -5.65
C ALA A 59 -2.15 3.23 -4.14
N ASN A 60 -2.77 2.10 -3.78
CA ASN A 60 -2.83 1.62 -2.40
C ASN A 60 -1.51 1.00 -1.93
N VAL A 61 -0.91 0.09 -2.72
CA VAL A 61 0.26 -0.70 -2.29
C VAL A 61 1.58 -0.03 -2.67
N GLY A 62 1.71 0.40 -3.92
CA GLY A 62 2.92 1.08 -4.43
C GLY A 62 2.94 2.58 -4.18
N GLY A 63 1.79 3.17 -3.84
CA GLY A 63 1.62 4.58 -3.54
C GLY A 63 1.30 5.47 -4.75
N PRO A 64 1.00 6.76 -4.50
CA PRO A 64 0.50 7.70 -5.51
C PRO A 64 1.46 7.87 -6.71
N THR A 65 2.75 8.02 -6.43
CA THR A 65 3.77 8.27 -7.46
C THR A 65 3.99 7.05 -8.34
N SER A 66 3.97 5.84 -7.76
CA SER A 66 4.02 4.58 -8.51
C SER A 66 2.81 4.42 -9.43
N ALA A 67 1.62 4.73 -8.94
CA ALA A 67 0.38 4.64 -9.74
C ALA A 67 0.38 5.62 -10.90
N ALA A 68 0.77 6.88 -10.67
CA ALA A 68 0.92 7.89 -11.70
C ALA A 68 1.95 7.47 -12.76
N ALA A 69 3.10 6.92 -12.33
CA ALA A 69 4.12 6.42 -13.23
C ALA A 69 3.62 5.24 -14.09
N MET A 70 2.87 4.29 -13.49
CA MET A 70 2.24 3.19 -14.22
C MET A 70 1.23 3.69 -15.24
N ALA A 71 0.38 4.66 -14.88
CA ALA A 71 -0.58 5.25 -15.80
C ALA A 71 0.11 5.88 -17.01
N GLY A 72 1.19 6.64 -16.80
CA GLY A 72 2.02 7.20 -17.87
C GLY A 72 2.66 6.11 -18.73
N ALA A 73 3.30 5.11 -18.12
CA ALA A 73 3.96 4.01 -18.84
C ALA A 73 3.00 3.14 -19.66
N LYS A 74 1.72 3.08 -19.26
CA LYS A 74 0.66 2.34 -19.97
C LYS A 74 -0.16 3.22 -20.94
N ASN A 75 0.25 4.47 -21.18
CA ASN A 75 -0.47 5.45 -22.01
C ASN A 75 -1.91 5.74 -21.53
N TRP A 76 -2.18 5.60 -20.23
CA TRP A 76 -3.44 5.95 -19.57
C TRP A 76 -3.36 7.37 -18.99
N HIS A 77 -3.03 8.34 -19.83
CA HIS A 77 -2.77 9.73 -19.42
C HIS A 77 -3.96 10.37 -18.71
N ASP A 78 -5.19 9.98 -19.08
CA ASP A 78 -6.44 10.39 -18.43
C ASP A 78 -6.55 9.96 -16.96
N LEU A 79 -5.78 8.94 -16.55
CA LEU A 79 -5.82 8.35 -15.21
C LEU A 79 -4.59 8.71 -14.36
N VAL A 80 -3.61 9.45 -14.87
CA VAL A 80 -2.42 9.87 -14.11
C VAL A 80 -2.82 10.70 -12.89
N LEU A 81 -3.53 11.81 -13.11
CA LEU A 81 -3.98 12.68 -12.01
C LEU A 81 -5.00 11.98 -11.10
N PRO A 82 -6.05 11.29 -11.63
CA PRO A 82 -6.98 10.53 -10.78
C PRO A 82 -6.30 9.51 -9.88
N SER A 83 -5.33 8.74 -10.38
CA SER A 83 -4.65 7.70 -9.59
C SER A 83 -3.76 8.30 -8.50
N LEU A 84 -3.09 9.42 -8.77
CA LEU A 84 -2.32 10.18 -7.79
C LEU A 84 -3.22 10.69 -6.64
N LEU A 85 -4.35 11.33 -6.99
CA LEU A 85 -5.27 11.91 -6.01
C LEU A 85 -5.92 10.84 -5.13
N VAL A 86 -6.34 9.71 -5.71
CA VAL A 86 -6.89 8.58 -4.95
C VAL A 86 -5.87 8.05 -3.94
N GLY A 87 -4.60 7.92 -4.33
CA GLY A 87 -3.55 7.45 -3.42
C GLY A 87 -3.29 8.43 -2.27
N ILE A 88 -3.22 9.74 -2.57
CA ILE A 88 -3.00 10.77 -1.54
C ILE A 88 -4.18 10.82 -0.56
N PHE A 89 -5.41 10.76 -1.08
CA PHE A 89 -6.61 10.71 -0.25
C PHE A 89 -6.65 9.46 0.64
N GLY A 90 -6.27 8.31 0.08
CA GLY A 90 -6.10 7.07 0.84
C GLY A 90 -5.11 7.23 2.00
N TYR A 91 -3.93 7.81 1.74
CA TYR A 91 -2.96 8.08 2.80
C TYR A 91 -3.47 9.05 3.87
N ALA A 92 -4.09 10.15 3.45
CA ALA A 92 -4.62 11.15 4.36
C ALA A 92 -5.64 10.52 5.32
N THR A 93 -6.56 9.70 4.79
CA THR A 93 -7.61 9.07 5.59
C THR A 93 -7.10 7.88 6.43
N ALA A 94 -6.33 6.97 5.83
CA ALA A 94 -5.82 5.78 6.51
C ALA A 94 -4.91 6.12 7.69
N THR A 95 -4.17 7.23 7.63
CA THR A 95 -3.31 7.68 8.73
C THR A 95 -4.12 7.96 9.99
N PHE A 96 -5.21 8.73 9.89
CA PHE A 96 -6.03 9.05 11.05
C PHE A 96 -6.79 7.81 11.57
N VAL A 97 -7.29 6.96 10.68
CA VAL A 97 -7.93 5.70 11.06
C VAL A 97 -6.95 4.79 11.81
N GLY A 98 -5.72 4.66 11.33
CA GLY A 98 -4.67 3.88 11.99
C GLY A 98 -4.31 4.42 13.38
N LEU A 99 -4.21 5.75 13.52
CA LEU A 99 -3.99 6.38 14.82
C LEU A 99 -5.15 6.14 15.80
N GLY A 100 -6.40 6.14 15.32
CA GLY A 100 -7.56 5.79 16.14
C GLY A 100 -7.54 4.33 16.59
N LEU A 101 -7.22 3.41 15.68
CA LEU A 101 -7.12 1.97 15.97
C LEU A 101 -6.05 1.64 17.02
N LYS A 102 -4.98 2.45 17.11
CA LYS A 102 -3.95 2.30 18.15
C LYS A 102 -4.57 2.28 19.56
N GLY A 103 -5.53 3.16 19.84
CA GLY A 103 -6.18 3.23 21.15
C GLY A 103 -6.98 1.97 21.49
N ILE A 104 -7.65 1.39 20.48
CA ILE A 104 -8.44 0.15 20.62
C ILE A 104 -7.51 -1.05 20.82
N LEU A 105 -6.42 -1.13 20.05
CA LEU A 105 -5.49 -2.25 20.12
C LEU A 105 -4.77 -2.33 21.48
N LEU A 106 -4.36 -1.18 22.02
CA LEU A 106 -3.76 -1.11 23.36
C LEU A 106 -4.73 -1.51 24.48
N ALA A 107 -6.04 -1.31 24.29
CA ALA A 107 -7.05 -1.75 25.25
C ALA A 107 -7.29 -3.28 25.20
N LEU A 108 -7.05 -3.91 24.05
CA LEU A 108 -7.24 -5.35 23.84
C LEU A 108 -6.00 -6.19 24.17
N CYS A 109 -4.80 -5.58 24.15
CA CYS A 109 -3.55 -6.21 24.51
C CYS A 109 -2.77 -5.28 25.46
N PRO A 110 -3.05 -5.32 26.78
CA PRO A 110 -2.38 -4.48 27.77
C PRO A 110 -0.90 -4.84 27.96
#